data_AF-A0A1C9WNN8-F1
#
_entry.id   AF-A0A1C9WNN8-F1
#
_cell.length_a   1.000
_cell.length_b   1.000
_cell.length_c   1.000
_cell.angle_alpha   90.00
_cell.angle_beta   90.00
_cell.angle_gamma   90.00
#
_symmetry.space_group_name_H-M   'P 1'
#
loop_
_entity.id
_entity.type
_entity.pdbx_description
1 polymer ?
#
loop_
_entity_poly.entity_id
_entity_poly.type
_entity_poly.pdbx_seq_one_letter_code
_entity_poly.pdbx_strand_id
1 'polypeptide(L)'
;MAIDFEQPIFVISVAAELADMHPQTLRQYDRLGIVSPSRAPGKSRRYSQRDINMLREVQRLSQEGVSLEGIKRILQLENQVAALQRRVTELSEELERRPRSLESRIFAAGAAGDVVSLARGKRPRARSQAVVVWRPRNSE
;
A
#
# COMPACT_ATOMS: atom_id res chain seq x y z
N MET A 1 -24.21 11.60 -15.20
CA MET A 1 -24.23 11.22 -13.77
C MET A 1 -23.35 9.98 -13.65
N ALA A 2 -22.10 10.13 -13.22
CA ALA A 2 -21.20 8.99 -13.04
C ALA A 2 -21.66 8.24 -11.78
N ILE A 3 -22.07 6.98 -11.94
CA ILE A 3 -22.38 6.13 -10.79
C ILE A 3 -21.03 5.82 -10.13
N ASP A 4 -20.83 6.33 -8.92
CA ASP A 4 -19.69 5.91 -8.10
C ASP A 4 -19.87 4.44 -7.75
N PHE A 5 -18.97 3.59 -8.25
CA PHE A 5 -19.06 2.14 -8.16
C PHE A 5 -19.01 1.62 -6.72
N GLU A 6 -18.47 2.40 -5.79
CA GLU A 6 -18.35 2.07 -4.38
C GLU A 6 -19.55 2.59 -3.57
N GLN A 7 -20.40 3.45 -4.13
CA GLN A 7 -21.49 4.05 -3.39
C GLN A 7 -22.64 3.06 -3.17
N PRO A 8 -23.00 2.74 -1.90
CA PRO A 8 -24.03 1.75 -1.60
C PRO A 8 -25.43 2.36 -1.74
N ILE A 9 -25.96 2.35 -2.96
CA ILE A 9 -27.26 2.94 -3.32
C ILE A 9 -28.36 1.89 -3.55
N PHE A 10 -28.01 0.64 -3.84
CA PHE A 10 -28.96 -0.38 -4.26
C PHE A 10 -29.54 -1.13 -3.05
N VAL A 11 -30.87 -1.17 -2.93
CA VAL A 11 -31.56 -2.00 -1.95
C VAL A 11 -31.51 -3.48 -2.34
N ILE A 12 -31.78 -4.39 -1.40
CA ILE A 12 -31.68 -5.83 -1.63
C ILE A 12 -32.52 -6.34 -2.81
N SER A 13 -33.72 -5.79 -3.04
CA SER A 13 -34.57 -6.18 -4.18
C SER A 13 -33.93 -5.81 -5.51
N VAL A 14 -33.44 -4.58 -5.64
CA VAL A 14 -32.76 -4.10 -6.85
C VAL A 14 -31.44 -4.83 -7.05
N ALA A 15 -30.66 -5.06 -6.00
CA ALA A 15 -29.43 -5.83 -6.07
C ALA A 15 -29.68 -7.29 -6.50
N ALA A 16 -30.80 -7.89 -6.08
CA ALA A 16 -31.20 -9.23 -6.47
C ALA A 16 -31.52 -9.32 -7.96
N GLU A 17 -32.29 -8.37 -8.46
CA GLU A 17 -32.61 -8.26 -9.90
C GLU A 17 -31.35 -8.01 -10.74
N LEU A 18 -30.49 -7.09 -10.30
CA LEU A 18 -29.25 -6.80 -11.01
C LEU A 18 -28.26 -7.98 -10.96
N ALA A 19 -28.21 -8.74 -9.87
CA ALA A 19 -27.34 -9.90 -9.77
C ALA A 19 -27.92 -11.17 -10.41
N ASP A 20 -29.16 -11.13 -10.92
CA ASP A 20 -29.92 -12.31 -11.36
C ASP A 20 -29.94 -13.44 -10.30
N MET A 21 -30.30 -13.05 -9.07
CA MET A 21 -30.33 -13.94 -7.90
C MET A 21 -31.58 -13.74 -7.06
N HIS A 22 -31.94 -14.76 -6.28
CA HIS A 22 -33.00 -14.63 -5.31
C HIS A 22 -32.54 -13.82 -4.07
N PRO A 23 -33.35 -12.89 -3.51
CA PRO A 23 -32.98 -12.09 -2.33
C PRO A 23 -32.55 -12.91 -1.11
N GLN A 24 -33.03 -14.16 -0.98
CA GLN A 24 -32.61 -15.07 0.09
C GLN A 24 -31.15 -15.53 -0.07
N THR A 25 -30.68 -15.74 -1.30
CA THR A 25 -29.30 -16.11 -1.62
C THR A 25 -28.35 -14.97 -1.28
N LEU A 26 -28.71 -13.72 -1.59
CA LEU A 26 -27.93 -12.55 -1.14
C LEU A 26 -27.81 -12.48 0.38
N ARG A 27 -28.90 -12.76 1.11
CA ARG A 27 -28.86 -12.83 2.58
C ARG A 27 -27.97 -13.95 3.09
N GLN A 28 -27.91 -15.08 2.39
CA GLN A 28 -27.01 -16.17 2.73
C GLN A 28 -25.55 -15.77 2.53
N TYR A 29 -25.22 -15.15 1.39
CA TYR A 29 -23.85 -14.70 1.09
C TYR A 29 -23.37 -13.59 2.03
N ASP A 30 -24.25 -12.67 2.42
CA ASP A 30 -24.01 -11.69 3.48
C ASP A 30 -23.70 -12.37 4.82
N ARG A 31 -24.50 -13.36 5.24
CA ARG A 31 -24.25 -14.10 6.49
C ARG A 31 -22.94 -14.88 6.47
N LEU A 32 -22.55 -15.42 5.31
CA LEU A 32 -21.28 -16.12 5.13
C LEU A 32 -20.08 -15.15 5.08
N GLY A 33 -20.34 -13.84 4.98
CA GLY A 33 -19.33 -12.79 4.91
C GLY A 33 -18.60 -12.74 3.56
N ILE A 34 -19.23 -13.25 2.49
CA ILE A 34 -18.68 -13.20 1.13
C ILE A 34 -18.78 -11.77 0.58
N VAL A 35 -19.89 -11.10 0.90
CA VAL A 35 -20.14 -9.70 0.54
C VAL A 35 -20.57 -8.95 1.80
N SER A 36 -19.99 -7.76 2.03
CA SER A 36 -20.28 -6.93 3.20
C SER A 36 -21.09 -5.70 2.79
N PRO A 37 -22.44 -5.77 2.74
CA PRO A 37 -23.26 -4.61 2.40
C PRO A 37 -23.13 -3.52 3.45
N SER A 38 -23.16 -2.27 3.00
CA SER A 38 -23.28 -1.14 3.92
C SER A 38 -24.68 -1.10 4.52
N ARG A 39 -24.79 -0.77 5.81
CA ARG A 39 -26.07 -0.65 6.50
C ARG A 39 -26.49 0.81 6.54
N ALA A 40 -27.64 1.12 5.96
CA ALA A 40 -28.22 2.45 6.08
C ALA A 40 -28.81 2.69 7.49
N PRO A 41 -28.99 3.95 7.91
CA PRO A 41 -29.76 4.27 9.11
C PRO A 41 -31.16 3.64 8.98
N GLY A 42 -31.45 2.65 9.83
CA GLY A 42 -32.66 1.81 9.68
C GLY A 42 -32.39 0.33 9.35
N LYS A 43 -31.15 -0.16 9.49
CA LYS A 43 -30.76 -1.59 9.34
C LYS A 43 -30.98 -2.20 7.95
N SER A 44 -31.42 -1.44 6.96
CA SER A 44 -31.56 -1.93 5.59
C SER A 44 -30.20 -2.08 4.92
N ARG A 45 -30.02 -3.21 4.21
CA ARG A 45 -28.80 -3.50 3.46
C ARG A 45 -28.78 -2.67 2.18
N ARG A 46 -27.68 -1.99 1.95
CA ARG A 46 -27.39 -1.32 0.69
C ARG A 46 -26.14 -1.90 0.06
N TYR A 47 -26.26 -2.16 -1.23
CA TYR A 47 -25.22 -2.71 -2.08
C TYR A 47 -24.73 -1.62 -3.01
N SER A 48 -23.43 -1.61 -3.27
CA SER A 48 -22.78 -0.81 -4.29
C SER A 48 -22.80 -1.54 -5.64
N GLN A 49 -22.45 -0.85 -6.72
CA GLN A 49 -22.30 -1.50 -8.02
C GLN A 49 -21.19 -2.56 -7.99
N ARG A 50 -20.12 -2.31 -7.22
CA ARG A 50 -19.05 -3.27 -6.99
C ARG A 50 -19.55 -4.54 -6.31
N ASP A 51 -20.40 -4.41 -5.30
CA ASP A 51 -20.99 -5.58 -4.61
C ASP A 51 -21.79 -6.44 -5.59
N ILE A 52 -22.56 -5.81 -6.49
CA ILE A 52 -23.34 -6.52 -7.51
C ILE A 52 -22.44 -7.29 -8.47
N ASN A 53 -21.34 -6.67 -8.92
CA ASN A 53 -20.38 -7.34 -9.80
C ASN A 53 -19.71 -8.52 -9.08
N MET A 54 -19.35 -8.37 -7.81
CA MET A 54 -18.80 -9.45 -6.99
C MET A 54 -19.80 -10.59 -6.82
N LEU A 55 -21.08 -10.28 -6.57
CA LEU A 55 -22.13 -11.31 -6.47
C LEU A 55 -22.24 -12.12 -7.76
N ARG A 56 -22.31 -11.47 -8.93
CA ARG A 56 -22.36 -12.16 -10.22
C ARG A 56 -21.17 -13.10 -10.42
N GLU A 57 -19.98 -12.68 -10.03
CA GLU A 57 -18.78 -13.50 -10.12
C GLU A 57 -18.82 -14.71 -9.17
N VAL A 58 -19.29 -14.50 -7.93
CA VAL A 58 -19.50 -15.59 -6.96
C VAL A 58 -20.49 -16.61 -7.50
N GLN A 59 -21.58 -16.18 -8.15
CA GLN A 59 -22.55 -17.10 -8.77
C GLN A 59 -21.94 -17.86 -9.94
N ARG A 60 -21.17 -17.21 -10.80
CA ARG A 60 -20.45 -17.87 -11.90
C ARG A 60 -19.53 -18.97 -11.37
N LEU A 61 -18.69 -18.66 -10.38
CA LEU A 61 -17.79 -19.63 -9.75
C LEU A 61 -18.56 -20.76 -9.04
N SER A 62 -19.68 -20.44 -8.41
CA SER A 62 -20.54 -21.44 -7.77
C SER A 62 -21.17 -22.40 -8.80
N GLN A 63 -21.55 -21.91 -9.98
CA GLN A 63 -22.09 -22.74 -11.07
C GLN A 63 -21.00 -23.64 -11.68
N GLU A 64 -19.75 -23.21 -11.65
CA GLU A 64 -18.57 -23.99 -12.05
C GLU A 64 -18.16 -25.07 -11.02
N GLY A 65 -18.89 -25.19 -9.91
CA GLY A 65 -18.68 -26.23 -8.90
C GLY A 65 -17.73 -25.84 -7.76
N VAL A 66 -17.33 -24.56 -7.67
CA VAL A 66 -16.51 -24.07 -6.57
C VAL A 66 -17.36 -23.90 -5.31
N SER A 67 -16.88 -24.40 -4.17
CA SER A 67 -17.57 -24.23 -2.90
C SER A 67 -17.54 -22.76 -2.44
N LEU A 68 -18.59 -22.32 -1.74
CA LEU A 68 -18.68 -20.95 -1.22
C LEU A 68 -17.53 -20.60 -0.27
N GLU A 69 -17.03 -21.57 0.50
CA GLU A 69 -15.85 -21.40 1.34
C GLU A 69 -14.58 -21.23 0.51
N GLY A 70 -14.45 -21.94 -0.61
CA GLY A 70 -13.38 -21.75 -1.59
C GLY A 70 -13.41 -20.34 -2.18
N ILE A 71 -14.58 -19.87 -2.62
CA ILE A 71 -14.76 -18.51 -3.15
C ILE A 71 -14.41 -17.46 -2.09
N LYS A 72 -14.87 -17.63 -0.86
CA LYS A 72 -14.51 -16.76 0.26
C LYS A 72 -13.00 -16.71 0.49
N ARG A 73 -12.33 -17.86 0.43
CA ARG A 73 -10.87 -17.94 0.59
C ARG A 73 -10.13 -17.21 -0.54
N ILE A 74 -10.59 -17.38 -1.78
CA ILE A 74 -10.05 -16.69 -2.95
C ILE A 74 -10.16 -15.17 -2.77
N LEU A 75 -11.36 -14.66 -2.46
CA LEU A 75 -11.60 -13.23 -2.23
C LEU A 75 -10.74 -12.66 -1.09
N GLN A 76 -10.55 -13.43 -0.01
CA GLN A 76 -9.64 -13.03 1.07
C GLN A 76 -8.19 -12.91 0.59
N LEU A 77 -7.73 -13.86 -0.21
CA LEU A 77 -6.37 -13.85 -0.77
C LEU A 77 -6.18 -12.70 -1.75
N GLU A 78 -7.15 -12.42 -2.62
CA GLU A 78 -7.10 -11.28 -3.54
C GLU A 78 -6.98 -9.94 -2.77
N ASN A 79 -7.76 -9.78 -1.70
CA ASN A 79 -7.67 -8.60 -0.84
C ASN A 79 -6.29 -8.49 -0.15
N GLN A 80 -5.71 -9.61 0.28
CA GLN A 80 -4.36 -9.63 0.85
C GLN A 80 -3.31 -9.26 -0.20
N VAL A 81 -3.40 -9.79 -1.42
CA VAL A 81 -2.50 -9.47 -2.52
C VAL A 81 -2.60 -7.98 -2.86
N ALA A 82 -3.80 -7.42 -2.98
CA ALA A 82 -4.00 -6.00 -3.24
C ALA A 82 -3.45 -5.11 -2.11
N ALA A 83 -3.58 -5.54 -0.85
CA ALA A 83 -2.99 -4.83 0.29
C ALA A 83 -1.45 -4.88 0.28
N LEU A 84 -0.88 -6.05 0.00
CA LEU A 84 0.57 -6.24 -0.11
C LEU A 84 1.16 -5.45 -1.28
N GLN A 85 0.51 -5.46 -2.44
CA GLN A 85 0.93 -4.67 -3.60
C GLN A 85 0.95 -3.18 -3.27
N ARG A 86 -0.11 -2.65 -2.64
CA ARG A 86 -0.13 -1.26 -2.16
C ARG A 86 1.02 -0.95 -1.20
N ARG A 87 1.33 -1.88 -0.28
CA ARG A 87 2.44 -1.72 0.67
C ARG A 87 3.80 -1.74 -0.02
N VAL A 88 3.98 -2.60 -1.02
CA VAL A 88 5.20 -2.64 -1.84
C VAL A 88 5.37 -1.33 -2.59
N THR A 89 4.32 -0.82 -3.23
CA THR A 89 4.35 0.49 -3.90
C THR A 89 4.73 1.60 -2.93
N GLU A 90 4.04 1.70 -1.79
CA GLU A 90 4.32 2.72 -0.76
C GLU A 90 5.78 2.68 -0.28
N LEU A 91 6.30 1.49 0.03
CA LEU A 91 7.69 1.32 0.48
C LEU A 91 8.70 1.62 -0.63
N SER A 92 8.40 1.24 -1.87
CA SER A 92 9.25 1.55 -3.02
C SER A 92 9.36 3.06 -3.24
N GLU A 93 8.24 3.78 -3.15
CA GLU A 93 8.22 5.25 -3.24
C GLU A 93 8.95 5.91 -2.05
N GLU A 94 8.86 5.34 -0.85
CA GLU A 94 9.61 5.83 0.32
C GLU A 94 11.12 5.68 0.10
N LEU A 95 11.57 4.54 -0.41
CA LEU A 95 12.98 4.31 -0.76
C LEU A 95 13.46 5.27 -1.85
N GLU A 96 12.65 5.52 -2.88
CA GLU A 96 12.98 6.48 -3.94
C GLU A 96 13.02 7.93 -3.44
N ARG A 97 12.15 8.30 -2.49
CA ARG A 97 12.12 9.63 -1.87
C ARG A 97 13.26 9.85 -0.88
N ARG A 98 13.95 8.82 -0.40
CA ARG A 98 15.13 8.99 0.46
C ARG A 98 16.25 9.64 -0.36
N PRO A 99 16.76 10.83 0.02
CA PRO A 99 17.79 11.49 -0.74
C PRO A 99 19.06 10.62 -0.77
N ARG A 100 19.57 10.35 -1.97
CA ARG A 100 20.85 9.66 -2.25
C ARG A 100 22.07 10.24 -1.50
N SER A 101 21.91 11.38 -0.83
CA SER A 101 22.94 12.03 -0.02
C SER A 101 23.36 11.22 1.22
N LEU A 102 22.51 10.28 1.68
CA LEU A 102 22.84 9.38 2.80
C LEU A 102 23.54 8.09 2.35
N GLU A 103 23.31 7.60 1.13
CA GLU A 103 23.90 6.34 0.62
C GLU A 103 25.37 6.45 0.16
N SER A 104 25.90 7.68 0.14
CA SER A 104 27.21 7.98 -0.45
C SER A 104 28.22 8.57 0.54
N ARG A 105 27.97 8.43 1.85
CA ARG A 105 28.95 8.76 2.88
C ARG A 105 29.73 7.50 3.24
N ILE A 106 30.95 7.41 2.72
CA ILE A 106 31.94 6.42 3.16
C ILE A 106 32.64 7.02 4.38
N PHE A 107 32.60 6.29 5.51
CA PHE A 107 33.39 6.63 6.69
C PHE A 107 34.79 6.05 6.50
N ALA A 108 35.81 6.92 6.57
CA ALA A 108 37.21 6.51 6.52
C ALA A 108 37.90 6.88 7.84
N ALA A 109 38.82 6.03 8.27
CA ALA A 109 39.75 6.37 9.34
C ALA A 109 40.79 7.36 8.80
N GLY A 110 40.86 8.54 9.43
CA GLY A 110 41.92 9.50 9.20
C GLY A 110 43.25 9.01 9.77
N ALA A 111 44.35 9.57 9.28
CA ALA A 111 45.71 9.18 9.70
C ALA A 111 45.99 9.47 11.19
N ALA A 112 45.14 10.26 11.85
CA ALA A 112 45.22 10.54 13.29
C ALA A 112 44.26 9.66 14.12
N GLY A 113 43.55 8.70 13.50
CA GLY A 113 42.56 7.84 14.16
C GLY A 113 41.16 8.43 14.27
N ASP A 114 40.89 9.60 13.67
CA ASP A 114 39.59 10.25 13.62
C ASP A 114 38.67 9.65 12.53
N VAL A 115 37.35 9.70 12.73
CA VAL A 115 36.38 9.23 11.72
C VAL A 115 35.96 10.40 10.83
N VAL A 116 36.21 10.29 9.52
CA VAL A 116 35.87 11.34 8.54
C VAL A 116 34.79 10.84 7.57
N SER A 117 33.74 11.63 7.38
CA SER A 117 32.69 11.36 6.37
C SER A 117 33.14 11.88 5.00
N LEU A 118 33.34 10.99 4.03
CA LEU A 118 33.72 11.31 2.66
C LEU A 118 32.58 11.01 1.68
N ALA A 119 32.49 11.80 0.61
CA ALA A 119 31.65 11.46 -0.54
C ALA A 119 32.29 10.31 -1.34
N ARG A 120 31.49 9.35 -1.81
CA ARG A 120 31.95 8.25 -2.68
C ARG A 120 32.75 8.79 -3.87
N GLY A 121 33.94 8.23 -4.10
CA GLY A 121 34.83 8.60 -5.21
C GLY A 121 35.77 9.78 -4.94
N LYS A 122 35.73 10.42 -3.76
CA LYS A 122 36.73 11.42 -3.35
C LYS A 122 37.88 10.75 -2.62
N ARG A 123 39.12 11.02 -3.06
CA ARG A 123 40.33 10.66 -2.29
C ARG A 123 40.45 11.62 -1.09
N PRO A 124 40.88 11.13 0.09
CA PRO A 124 41.24 11.99 1.21
C PRO A 124 42.24 13.04 0.73
N ARG A 125 41.96 14.33 0.94
CA ARG A 125 42.96 15.37 0.66
C ARG A 125 44.10 15.20 1.67
N ALA A 126 45.32 15.06 1.17
CA ALA A 126 46.50 15.13 2.02
C ALA A 126 46.47 16.49 2.75
N ARG A 127 46.56 16.47 4.09
CA ARG A 127 46.80 17.70 4.85
C ARG A 127 48.09 18.32 4.29
N SER A 128 48.02 19.60 3.93
CA SER A 128 49.22 20.36 3.56
C SER A 128 50.21 20.25 4.72
N GLN A 129 51.42 19.76 4.44
CA GLN A 129 52.54 19.75 5.38
C GLN A 129 53.22 21.13 5.46
N ALA A 130 52.58 22.18 4.98
CA ALA A 130 53.13 23.53 5.06
C ALA A 130 53.19 23.98 6.53
N VAL A 131 54.41 24.10 7.04
CA VAL A 131 54.71 24.72 8.34
C VAL A 131 54.57 26.22 8.17
N VAL A 132 53.65 26.84 8.91
CA VAL A 132 53.52 28.31 8.96
C VAL A 132 54.37 28.81 10.12
N VAL A 133 55.39 29.62 9.82
CA VAL A 133 56.18 30.30 10.85
C VAL A 133 55.34 31.45 11.40
N TRP A 134 54.81 31.26 12.59
CA TRP A 134 54.07 32.29 13.32
C TRP A 134 55.06 33.37 13.80
N ARG A 135 54.85 34.62 13.38
CA ARG A 135 55.56 35.79 13.90
C ARG A 135 54.59 36.65 14.71
N PRO A 136 54.80 36.83 16.03
CA PRO A 136 54.00 37.75 16.81
C PRO A 136 54.26 39.19 16.33
N ARG A 137 53.18 39.97 16.18
CA ARG A 137 53.28 41.42 16.09
C ARG A 137 53.51 41.94 17.52
N ASN A 138 54.72 42.42 17.79
CA ASN A 138 54.97 43.21 18.97
C ASN A 138 54.14 44.50 18.85
N SER A 139 53.27 44.73 19.82
CA SER A 139 52.61 46.00 20.08
C SER A 139 53.57 46.89 20.86
N GLU A 140 54.00 48.00 20.24
CA GLU A 140 54.38 49.22 20.95
C GLU A 140 53.14 50.06 21.22
#